data_AF-R6CFD1-F1
#
_entry.id   AF-R6CFD1-F1
#
_cell.length_a   1.000
_cell.length_b   1.000
_cell.length_c   1.000
_cell.angle_alpha   90.00
_cell.angle_beta   90.00
_cell.angle_gamma   90.00
#
_symmetry.space_group_name_H-M   'P 1'
#
loop_
_entity.id
_entity.type
_entity.pdbx_description
1 polymer ?
#
loop_
_entity_poly.entity_id
_entity_poly.type
_entity_poly.pdbx_seq_one_letter_code
_entity_poly.pdbx_strand_id
1 'polypeptide(L)' 'MKIPGLSFSLKRAVGISGLKNKVAKKVGIPTTKQGLERKIGGAIVKKITNKI' A
#
# COMPACT_ATOMS: atom_id res chain seq x y z
N MET A 1 -21.71 -21.32 3.16
CA MET A 1 -20.81 -21.37 1.98
C MET A 1 -20.04 -20.06 1.92
N LYS A 2 -18.73 -20.07 2.22
CA LYS A 2 -17.89 -18.86 2.24
C LYS A 2 -17.36 -18.67 0.82
N ILE A 3 -17.94 -17.74 0.07
CA ILE A 3 -17.51 -17.44 -1.29
C ILE A 3 -16.08 -16.86 -1.20
N PRO A 4 -15.04 -17.56 -1.68
CA PRO A 4 -13.68 -17.07 -1.61
C PRO A 4 -13.59 -15.76 -2.40
N GLY A 5 -13.07 -14.70 -1.77
CA GLY A 5 -12.90 -13.37 -2.39
C GLY A 5 -13.92 -12.30 -2.00
N LEU A 6 -15.05 -12.66 -1.37
CA LEU A 6 -16.03 -11.68 -0.86
C LEU A 6 -15.77 -11.36 0.63
N SER A 7 -14.68 -10.67 0.91
CA SER A 7 -14.44 -10.08 2.24
C SER A 7 -15.03 -8.66 2.28
N PHE A 8 -16.28 -8.56 2.70
CA PHE A 8 -16.91 -7.24 2.89
C PHE A 8 -16.21 -6.49 4.04
N SER A 9 -15.86 -5.24 3.78
CA SER A 9 -15.27 -4.35 4.77
C SER A 9 -16.01 -3.04 4.76
N LEU A 10 -16.54 -2.65 5.92
CA LEU A 10 -17.22 -1.37 6.11
C LEU A 10 -16.33 -0.18 5.73
N LYS A 11 -15.00 -0.27 5.96
CA LYS A 11 -14.05 0.79 5.59
C LYS A 11 -13.94 0.98 4.07
N ARG A 12 -14.22 -0.06 3.29
CA ARG A 12 -14.28 0.00 1.82
C ARG A 12 -15.64 0.53 1.36
N ALA A 13 -16.73 0.10 2.00
CA ALA A 13 -18.09 0.59 1.71
C ALA A 13 -18.24 2.10 2.00
N VAL A 14 -17.67 2.58 3.11
CA VAL A 14 -17.62 4.01 3.49
C VAL A 14 -16.60 4.80 2.65
N GLY A 15 -15.80 4.15 1.80
CA GLY A 15 -14.89 4.81 0.87
C GLY A 15 -13.56 5.31 1.47
N ILE A 16 -13.34 5.16 2.78
CA ILE A 16 -12.11 5.58 3.48
C ILE A 16 -10.87 4.92 2.84
N SER A 17 -10.97 3.62 2.50
CA SER A 17 -9.88 2.91 1.82
C SER A 17 -9.57 3.49 0.42
N GLY A 18 -10.60 3.92 -0.32
CA GLY A 18 -10.44 4.53 -1.63
C GLY A 18 -9.76 5.90 -1.55
N LEU A 19 -10.14 6.72 -0.56
CA LEU A 19 -9.53 8.03 -0.33
C LEU A 19 -8.04 7.93 0.00
N LYS A 20 -7.66 7.02 0.91
CA LYS A 20 -6.23 6.78 1.24
C LYS A 20 -5.42 6.39 0.01
N ASN A 21 -5.97 5.52 -0.83
CA ASN A 21 -5.30 5.12 -2.07
C ASN A 21 -5.18 6.26 -3.08
N LYS A 22 -6.22 7.12 -3.22
CA LYS A 22 -6.17 8.30 -4.11
C LYS A 22 -5.09 9.28 -3.64
N VAL A 23 -5.02 9.56 -2.34
CA VAL A 23 -3.98 10.43 -1.75
C VAL A 23 -2.59 9.83 -1.96
N ALA A 24 -2.41 8.54 -1.67
CA ALA A 24 -1.13 7.85 -1.88
C ALA A 24 -0.66 7.91 -3.34
N LYS A 25 -1.58 7.76 -4.31
CA LYS A 25 -1.27 7.88 -5.75
C LYS A 25 -0.91 9.31 -6.15
N LYS A 26 -1.62 10.31 -5.62
CA LYS A 26 -1.37 11.73 -5.94
C LYS A 26 -0.04 12.23 -5.37
N VAL A 27 0.30 11.83 -4.15
CA VAL A 27 1.54 12.25 -3.46
C VAL A 27 2.74 11.35 -3.83
N GLY A 28 2.48 10.14 -4.35
CA GLY A 28 3.54 9.17 -4.69
C GLY A 28 4.21 8.53 -3.46
N ILE A 29 3.64 8.73 -2.27
CA ILE A 29 4.13 8.19 -1.00
C ILE A 29 3.10 7.19 -0.45
N PRO A 30 3.52 5.96 -0.08
CA PRO A 30 2.63 5.02 0.56
C PRO A 30 2.12 5.56 1.90
N THR A 31 0.81 5.57 2.10
CA THR A 31 0.17 6.01 3.35
C THR A 31 0.05 4.87 4.38
N THR A 32 0.73 3.75 4.16
CA THR A 32 0.74 2.58 5.05
C THR A 32 2.16 2.35 5.55
N LYS A 33 2.30 1.93 6.81
CA LYS A 33 3.61 1.64 7.43
C LYS A 33 4.41 0.63 6.62
N GLN A 34 3.79 -0.51 6.28
CA GLN A 34 4.41 -1.55 5.45
C GLN A 34 4.80 -1.05 4.05
N GLY A 35 3.98 -0.19 3.43
CA GLY A 35 4.31 0.38 2.12
C GLY A 35 5.54 1.28 2.19
N LEU A 36 5.65 2.07 3.27
CA LEU A 36 6.78 2.94 3.52
C LEU A 36 8.06 2.12 3.81
N GLU A 37 7.96 1.09 4.65
CA GLU A 37 9.05 0.14 4.93
C GLU A 37 9.56 -0.53 3.66
N ARG A 38 8.67 -0.97 2.76
CA ARG A 38 9.07 -1.55 1.45
C ARG A 38 9.76 -0.53 0.55
N LYS A 39 9.27 0.71 0.52
CA LYS A 39 9.88 1.79 -0.29
C LYS A 39 11.28 2.14 0.20
N ILE A 40 11.45 2.28 1.52
CA ILE A 40 12.73 2.60 2.15
C ILE A 40 13.68 1.39 2.06
N GLY A 41 13.22 0.19 2.44
CA GLY A 41 13.99 -1.03 2.37
C GLY A 41 14.49 -1.33 0.96
N GLY A 42 13.63 -1.20 -0.06
CA GLY A 42 14.04 -1.33 -1.46
C GLY A 42 15.08 -0.29 -1.88
N ALA A 43 14.96 0.96 -1.43
CA ALA A 43 15.94 2.00 -1.71
C ALA A 43 17.30 1.73 -1.03
N ILE A 44 17.30 1.25 0.21
CA ILE A 44 18.50 0.88 0.96
C ILE A 44 19.18 -0.32 0.29
N VAL A 45 18.44 -1.39 0.02
CA VAL A 45 18.97 -2.60 -0.65
C VAL A 45 19.53 -2.25 -2.02
N LYS A 46 18.86 -1.40 -2.80
CA LYS A 46 19.36 -0.93 -4.10
C LYS A 46 20.69 -0.18 -3.96
N LYS A 47 20.81 0.72 -2.97
CA LYS A 47 22.04 1.47 -2.72
C LYS A 47 23.19 0.58 -2.24
N ILE A 48 22.91 -0.42 -1.40
CA ILE A 48 23.93 -1.30 -0.83
C ILE A 48 24.40 -2.33 -1.85
N THR A 49 23.46 -2.98 -2.55
CA THR A 49 23.78 -4.10 -3.44
C THR A 49 24.17 -3.62 -4.85
N ASN A 50 23.96 -2.33 -5.17
CA ASN A 50 24.21 -1.70 -6.48
C ASN A 50 23.75 -2.56 -7.69
N LYS A 51 22.74 -3.40 -7.45
CA LYS A 51 22.19 -4.36 -8.40
C LYS A 51 20.83 -3.84 -8.78
N ILE A 52 20.68 -3.61 -10.09
CA ILE A 52 19.46 -3.12 -10.75
C ILE A 52 18.30 -4.08 -10.47
#